data_AF-A0A7Y8I3N3-F1
#
_entry.id   AF-A0A7Y8I3N3-F1
#
_cell.length_a   1.000
_cell.length_b   1.000
_cell.length_c   1.000
_cell.angle_alpha   90.00
_cell.angle_beta   90.00
_cell.angle_gamma   90.00
#
_symmetry.space_group_name_H-M   'P 1'
#
loop_
_entity.id
_entity.type
_entity.pdbx_description
1 polymer ?
#
loop_
_entity_poly.entity_id
_entity_poly.type
_entity_poly.pdbx_seq_one_letter_code
_entity_poly.pdbx_strand_id
1 'polypeptide(L)'
;MPLKNYGVLKGRPIARRLGAGSSPHYQIHIADQAGTNYRIAVNVKSKLAPSELMYHIKSHFVHPLTAGFEALASGFTPLDRTALGGGLDYIRGNLLQPAMMTPLPFNVPGPDNDLNEKVDQIVQRAMAEADATVYAFGERWGPENNKADAYFGFVPGNGIHDIHMNQGNAGSFVGDDGVWQDGGLVFHFPSSNQWTALFLKFQSQSWHTDDRTGHTIAAPEPGEPTQPDPVAPQPTENLPDGLVRIMAAMVNSKESPEREWLYLLNTSDRDLALEGWQIADKQKAKMPLAGTLAAGGVVKVEIKPPAALSNKGGIITLLNAKGLKVHGVSYTKQQAGNPGWLVVF
;
A
#
# COMPACT_ATOMS: atom_id res chain seq x y z
N MET A 1 -20.61 0.33 -3.48
CA MET A 1 -20.20 1.65 -4.02
C MET A 1 -18.90 1.98 -3.34
N PRO A 2 -17.97 2.72 -3.96
CA PRO A 2 -16.72 3.10 -3.30
C PRO A 2 -17.01 3.71 -1.93
N LEU A 3 -16.04 3.62 -1.01
CA LEU A 3 -16.16 4.10 0.38
C LEU A 3 -16.78 5.50 0.41
N LYS A 4 -17.54 5.89 1.43
CA LYS A 4 -18.17 7.23 1.43
C LYS A 4 -17.30 8.24 2.16
N ASN A 5 -16.84 7.89 3.36
CA ASN A 5 -16.08 8.77 4.24
C ASN A 5 -14.61 8.35 4.35
N TYR A 6 -13.93 8.22 3.22
CA TYR A 6 -12.52 7.85 3.19
C TYR A 6 -11.62 8.93 3.79
N GLY A 7 -10.65 8.51 4.60
CA GLY A 7 -9.63 9.40 5.13
C GLY A 7 -8.64 8.67 6.04
N VAL A 8 -7.99 9.46 6.89
CA VAL A 8 -7.00 8.98 7.85
C VAL A 8 -7.36 9.45 9.26
N LEU A 9 -7.27 8.54 10.21
CA LEU A 9 -7.44 8.80 11.62
C LEU A 9 -6.05 8.76 12.30
N LYS A 10 -5.63 9.89 12.86
CA LYS A 10 -4.34 10.08 13.57
C LYS A 10 -4.56 10.22 15.07
N GLY A 11 -3.95 9.36 15.88
CA GLY A 11 -4.00 9.51 17.33
C GLY A 11 -3.07 8.55 18.07
N ARG A 12 -3.11 8.63 19.41
CA ARG A 12 -2.32 7.75 20.28
C ARG A 12 -3.13 6.50 20.63
N PRO A 13 -2.60 5.28 20.46
CA PRO A 13 -3.24 4.07 20.98
C PRO A 13 -3.17 4.02 22.51
N ILE A 14 -4.30 3.73 23.15
CA ILE A 14 -4.45 3.73 24.61
C ILE A 14 -5.04 2.42 25.16
N ALA A 15 -5.73 1.64 24.34
CA ALA A 15 -6.16 0.28 24.68
C ALA A 15 -6.31 -0.58 23.43
N ARG A 16 -6.38 -1.90 23.61
CA ARG A 16 -6.61 -2.85 22.52
C ARG A 16 -7.48 -4.02 22.94
N ARG A 17 -8.11 -4.68 21.97
CA ARG A 17 -8.78 -5.98 22.13
C ARG A 17 -8.52 -6.85 20.91
N LEU A 18 -8.18 -8.12 21.16
CA LEU A 18 -7.96 -9.10 20.09
C LEU A 18 -9.29 -9.38 19.36
N GLY A 19 -9.20 -9.71 18.08
CA GLY A 19 -10.35 -10.14 17.29
C GLY A 19 -10.84 -11.52 17.73
N ALA A 20 -12.14 -11.63 18.03
CA ALA A 20 -12.79 -12.87 18.44
C ALA A 20 -14.20 -13.01 17.81
N GLY A 21 -14.75 -14.23 17.85
CA GLY A 21 -16.10 -14.52 17.36
C GLY A 21 -16.21 -14.73 15.84
N SER A 22 -17.44 -14.59 15.31
CA SER A 22 -17.79 -14.95 13.93
C SER A 22 -17.46 -13.88 12.88
N SER A 23 -17.19 -12.64 13.31
CA SER A 23 -16.76 -11.54 12.43
C SER A 23 -15.60 -10.79 13.10
N PRO A 24 -14.46 -11.47 13.31
CA PRO A 24 -13.40 -10.95 14.16
C PRO A 24 -12.74 -9.73 13.51
N HIS A 25 -12.63 -8.67 14.31
CA HIS A 25 -11.85 -7.49 14.01
C HIS A 25 -10.95 -7.24 15.21
N TYR A 26 -9.66 -6.98 14.95
CA TYR A 26 -8.77 -6.48 15.98
C TYR A 26 -9.16 -5.02 16.28
N GLN A 27 -9.27 -4.66 17.55
CA GLN A 27 -9.78 -3.35 17.96
C GLN A 27 -8.68 -2.55 18.65
N ILE A 28 -8.45 -1.34 18.17
CA ILE A 28 -7.56 -0.37 18.82
C ILE A 28 -8.39 0.80 19.30
N HIS A 29 -8.28 1.14 20.57
CA HIS A 29 -8.81 2.38 21.13
C HIS A 29 -7.72 3.43 21.05
N ILE A 30 -8.02 4.54 20.40
CA ILE A 30 -7.13 5.70 20.34
C ILE A 30 -7.80 6.94 20.93
N ALA A 31 -6.96 7.88 21.37
CA ALA A 31 -7.37 9.25 21.65
C ALA A 31 -6.62 10.23 20.75
N ASP A 32 -7.30 11.27 20.28
CA ASP A 32 -6.65 12.42 19.65
C ASP A 32 -6.11 13.41 20.72
N GLN A 33 -5.41 14.44 20.27
CA GLN A 33 -4.86 15.48 21.16
C GLN A 33 -5.93 16.32 21.88
N ALA A 34 -7.17 16.35 21.37
CA ALA A 34 -8.29 17.04 22.02
C ALA A 34 -9.01 16.15 23.06
N GLY A 35 -8.59 14.89 23.22
CA GLY A 35 -9.22 13.91 24.10
C GLY A 35 -10.42 13.21 23.49
N THR A 36 -10.69 13.39 22.19
CA THR A 36 -11.73 12.65 21.48
C THR A 36 -11.30 11.20 21.32
N ASN A 37 -12.21 10.28 21.66
CA ASN A 37 -11.95 8.85 21.58
C ASN A 37 -12.46 8.27 20.26
N TYR A 38 -11.70 7.32 19.72
CA TYR A 38 -12.03 6.61 18.50
C TYR A 38 -11.66 5.13 18.61
N ARG A 39 -12.38 4.30 17.87
CA ARG A 39 -12.03 2.89 17.66
C ARG A 39 -11.52 2.69 16.23
N ILE A 40 -10.41 1.99 16.09
CA ILE A 40 -9.95 1.45 14.81
C ILE A 40 -10.35 -0.02 14.78
N ALA A 41 -11.19 -0.41 13.83
CA ALA A 41 -11.63 -1.78 13.62
C ALA A 41 -10.87 -2.40 12.45
N VAL A 42 -9.84 -3.20 12.76
CA VAL A 42 -8.94 -3.80 11.77
C VAL A 42 -9.48 -5.15 11.35
N ASN A 43 -9.67 -5.36 10.05
CA ASN A 43 -10.12 -6.64 9.50
C ASN A 43 -9.07 -7.72 9.77
N VAL A 44 -9.47 -8.79 10.44
CA VAL A 44 -8.62 -9.99 10.57
C VAL A 44 -9.20 -11.21 9.85
N LYS A 45 -10.44 -11.15 9.38
CA LYS A 45 -11.08 -12.21 8.57
C LYS A 45 -12.17 -11.66 7.64
N SER A 46 -12.31 -12.25 6.44
CA SER A 46 -13.45 -12.00 5.54
C SER A 46 -14.67 -12.86 5.85
N LYS A 47 -15.83 -12.47 5.29
CA LYS A 47 -17.04 -13.30 5.22
C LYS A 47 -17.10 -14.16 3.96
N LEU A 48 -16.36 -13.83 2.90
CA LEU A 48 -16.28 -14.62 1.66
C LEU A 48 -15.08 -15.57 1.67
N ALA A 49 -15.21 -16.72 1.02
CA ALA A 49 -14.08 -17.61 0.76
C ALA A 49 -13.29 -17.16 -0.50
N PRO A 50 -11.95 -17.28 -0.51
CA PRO A 50 -11.08 -17.57 0.63
C PRO A 50 -11.09 -16.43 1.66
N SER A 51 -11.41 -16.76 2.91
CA SER A 51 -11.71 -15.76 3.95
C SER A 51 -10.49 -15.19 4.67
N GLU A 52 -9.33 -15.72 4.34
CA GLU A 52 -8.05 -15.32 4.91
C GLU A 52 -7.54 -14.04 4.24
N LEU A 53 -6.93 -13.19 5.05
CA LEU A 53 -6.16 -12.07 4.53
C LEU A 53 -4.73 -12.52 4.25
N MET A 54 -4.13 -11.84 3.29
CA MET A 54 -2.69 -11.71 3.20
C MET A 54 -2.27 -10.43 3.91
N TYR A 55 -1.10 -10.47 4.52
CA TYR A 55 -0.52 -9.33 5.22
C TYR A 55 0.89 -9.04 4.73
N HIS A 56 1.30 -7.79 4.89
CA HIS A 56 2.70 -7.40 4.82
C HIS A 56 2.99 -6.36 5.90
N ILE A 57 3.97 -6.64 6.77
CA ILE A 57 4.51 -5.68 7.73
C ILE A 57 5.82 -5.15 7.18
N LYS A 58 5.86 -3.84 6.94
CA LYS A 58 7.08 -3.13 6.57
C LYS A 58 7.59 -2.35 7.77
N SER A 59 8.45 -2.98 8.57
CA SER A 59 8.98 -2.42 9.82
C SER A 59 9.75 -1.11 9.64
N HIS A 60 10.33 -0.89 8.46
CA HIS A 60 10.99 0.37 8.06
C HIS A 60 10.29 0.92 6.82
N PHE A 61 9.12 1.52 7.01
CA PHE A 61 8.31 2.09 5.96
C PHE A 61 8.87 3.43 5.49
N VAL A 62 9.77 3.36 4.50
CA VAL A 62 10.28 4.53 3.77
C VAL A 62 9.41 4.76 2.54
N HIS A 63 8.67 5.87 2.53
CA HIS A 63 7.78 6.23 1.43
C HIS A 63 7.51 7.75 1.42
N PRO A 64 7.37 8.42 0.25
CA PRO A 64 7.10 9.86 0.20
C PRO A 64 5.81 10.32 0.89
N LEU A 65 4.90 9.41 1.22
CA LEU A 65 3.66 9.72 1.94
C LEU A 65 3.89 10.06 3.42
N THR A 66 4.94 9.55 4.07
CA THR A 66 5.14 9.73 5.52
C THR A 66 5.33 11.20 5.89
N ALA A 67 5.97 11.99 5.03
CA ALA A 67 6.09 13.44 5.19
C ALA A 67 4.73 14.15 5.23
N GLY A 68 3.75 13.66 4.46
CA GLY A 68 2.37 14.16 4.51
C GLY A 68 1.66 13.75 5.79
N PHE A 69 1.87 12.52 6.26
CA PHE A 69 1.22 11.99 7.46
C PHE A 69 1.63 12.75 8.72
N GLU A 70 2.91 13.06 8.87
CA GLU A 70 3.42 13.79 10.02
C GLU A 70 2.72 15.15 10.18
N ALA A 71 2.50 15.86 9.08
CA ALA A 71 1.88 17.19 9.03
C ALA A 71 0.37 17.21 9.34
N LEU A 72 -0.31 16.06 9.37
CA LEU A 72 -1.75 15.99 9.66
C LEU A 72 -2.06 16.40 11.10
N ALA A 73 -3.20 17.05 11.31
CA ALA A 73 -3.74 17.24 12.65
C ALA A 73 -4.13 15.90 13.29
N SER A 74 -4.09 15.83 14.62
CA SER A 74 -4.66 14.68 15.33
C SER A 74 -6.18 14.65 15.18
N GLY A 75 -6.77 13.46 15.13
CA GLY A 75 -8.18 13.25 14.79
C GLY A 75 -8.34 12.70 13.38
N PHE A 76 -9.56 12.80 12.84
CA PHE A 76 -9.85 12.34 11.48
C PHE A 76 -9.67 13.45 10.45
N THR A 77 -8.94 13.14 9.38
CA THR A 77 -8.79 14.01 8.20
C THR A 77 -9.35 13.31 6.96
N PRO A 78 -10.39 13.86 6.30
CA PRO A 78 -10.83 13.38 5.00
C PRO A 78 -9.70 13.52 3.97
N LEU A 79 -9.58 12.55 3.06
CA LEU A 79 -8.55 12.55 2.02
C LEU A 79 -9.18 12.48 0.63
N ASP A 80 -8.60 13.21 -0.32
CA ASP A 80 -8.97 13.13 -1.72
C ASP A 80 -8.46 11.81 -2.33
N ARG A 81 -9.28 11.20 -3.18
CA ARG A 81 -8.95 9.92 -3.84
C ARG A 81 -8.15 10.13 -5.12
N THR A 82 -6.99 10.75 -4.96
CA THR A 82 -6.08 11.06 -6.06
C THR A 82 -4.63 10.77 -5.66
N ALA A 83 -3.74 10.71 -6.65
CA ALA A 83 -2.31 10.47 -6.42
C ALA A 83 -1.61 11.52 -5.54
N LEU A 84 -2.23 12.68 -5.36
CA LEU A 84 -1.71 13.77 -4.52
C LEU A 84 -2.56 13.99 -3.25
N GLY A 85 -3.69 13.29 -3.10
CA GLY A 85 -4.65 13.49 -2.00
C GLY A 85 -4.26 12.83 -0.67
N GLY A 86 -3.16 12.07 -0.64
CA GLY A 86 -2.64 11.43 0.57
C GLY A 86 -3.27 10.08 0.92
N GLY A 87 -4.27 9.64 0.15
CA GLY A 87 -4.85 8.30 0.27
C GLY A 87 -3.84 7.19 -0.04
N LEU A 88 -4.07 6.01 0.54
CA LEU A 88 -3.31 4.82 0.19
C LEU A 88 -3.87 4.21 -1.10
N ASP A 89 -2.96 3.76 -1.95
CA ASP A 89 -3.25 2.87 -3.07
C ASP A 89 -2.08 1.90 -3.19
N TYR A 90 -2.30 0.61 -2.94
CA TYR A 90 -1.24 -0.40 -2.84
C TYR A 90 -0.52 -0.52 -4.19
N ILE A 91 -1.28 -0.43 -5.28
CA ILE A 91 -0.80 -0.62 -6.64
C ILE A 91 -0.24 0.69 -7.19
N ARG A 92 -1.04 1.76 -7.21
CA ARG A 92 -0.69 3.04 -7.86
C ARG A 92 0.27 3.87 -7.02
N GLY A 93 0.25 3.66 -5.71
CA GLY A 93 1.17 4.27 -4.75
C GLY A 93 2.52 3.56 -4.65
N ASN A 94 2.69 2.38 -5.26
CA ASN A 94 3.89 1.54 -5.09
C ASN A 94 4.23 1.25 -3.62
N LEU A 95 3.22 0.98 -2.78
CA LEU A 95 3.42 0.77 -1.35
C LEU A 95 4.14 -0.55 -1.04
N LEU A 96 3.90 -1.58 -1.86
CA LEU A 96 4.48 -2.91 -1.76
C LEU A 96 4.38 -3.66 -3.10
N GLN A 97 5.14 -4.75 -3.23
CA GLN A 97 4.99 -5.72 -4.33
C GLN A 97 4.07 -6.86 -3.90
N PRO A 98 3.33 -7.50 -4.83
CA PRO A 98 2.42 -8.60 -4.49
C PRO A 98 3.15 -9.77 -3.79
N ALA A 99 4.36 -10.11 -4.26
CA ALA A 99 5.21 -11.16 -3.68
C ALA A 99 5.69 -10.89 -2.23
N MET A 100 5.47 -9.68 -1.69
CA MET A 100 5.81 -9.36 -0.30
C MET A 100 4.68 -9.71 0.68
N MET A 101 3.48 -10.01 0.17
CA MET A 101 2.34 -10.39 1.00
C MET A 101 2.38 -11.89 1.30
N THR A 102 2.03 -12.25 2.54
CA THR A 102 1.98 -13.64 2.97
C THR A 102 0.57 -13.97 3.46
N PRO A 103 -0.05 -15.08 3.04
CA PRO A 103 -1.32 -15.52 3.63
C PRO A 103 -1.10 -15.87 5.10
N LEU A 104 -2.05 -15.53 5.95
CA LEU A 104 -1.98 -15.90 7.36
C LEU A 104 -3.38 -16.24 7.89
N PRO A 105 -3.55 -17.35 8.61
CA PRO A 105 -4.78 -17.58 9.35
C PRO A 105 -4.97 -16.47 10.38
N PHE A 106 -6.24 -16.16 10.67
CA PHE A 106 -6.55 -15.03 11.54
C PHE A 106 -6.35 -15.30 13.03
N ASN A 107 -6.45 -16.56 13.45
CA ASN A 107 -6.29 -17.00 14.84
C ASN A 107 -6.05 -18.52 14.88
N VAL A 108 -4.86 -18.94 15.29
CA VAL A 108 -4.50 -20.36 15.44
C VAL A 108 -3.66 -20.55 16.72
N PRO A 109 -3.71 -21.72 17.37
CA PRO A 109 -2.85 -21.98 18.51
C PRO A 109 -1.36 -21.95 18.15
N GLY A 110 -0.55 -21.35 19.00
CA GLY A 110 0.89 -21.22 18.83
C GLY A 110 1.30 -19.75 18.82
N PRO A 111 2.59 -19.44 19.01
CA PRO A 111 3.07 -18.07 19.00
C PRO A 111 3.43 -17.59 17.59
N ASP A 112 3.11 -16.34 17.32
CA ASP A 112 3.52 -15.56 16.14
C ASP A 112 3.08 -16.17 14.79
N ASN A 113 1.96 -16.88 14.79
CA ASN A 113 1.46 -17.64 13.64
C ASN A 113 0.07 -17.18 13.17
N ASP A 114 -0.47 -16.10 13.75
CA ASP A 114 -1.73 -15.51 13.32
C ASP A 114 -1.73 -13.97 13.21
N LEU A 115 -2.74 -13.45 12.52
CA LEU A 115 -2.83 -12.02 12.25
C LEU A 115 -3.15 -11.18 13.50
N ASN A 116 -3.87 -11.71 14.48
CA ASN A 116 -4.11 -11.02 15.74
C ASN A 116 -2.78 -10.72 16.44
N GLU A 117 -1.90 -11.71 16.55
CA GLU A 117 -0.61 -11.58 17.21
C GLU A 117 0.31 -10.60 16.49
N LYS A 118 0.38 -10.65 15.15
CA LYS A 118 1.17 -9.72 14.34
C LYS A 118 0.73 -8.27 14.56
N VAL A 119 -0.58 -8.02 14.59
CA VAL A 119 -1.13 -6.68 14.88
C VAL A 119 -0.85 -6.30 16.33
N ASP A 120 -1.06 -7.22 17.27
CA ASP A 120 -0.92 -6.99 18.71
C ASP A 120 0.50 -6.57 19.09
N GLN A 121 1.52 -7.20 18.53
CA GLN A 121 2.93 -6.85 18.78
C GLN A 121 3.22 -5.37 18.46
N ILE A 122 2.76 -4.87 17.30
CA ILE A 122 2.98 -3.48 16.89
C ILE A 122 2.19 -2.51 17.77
N VAL A 123 0.91 -2.85 18.06
CA VAL A 123 0.03 -2.00 18.87
C VAL A 123 0.51 -1.92 20.32
N GLN A 124 0.95 -3.02 20.92
CA GLN A 124 1.51 -3.02 22.27
C GLN A 124 2.76 -2.14 22.36
N ARG A 125 3.66 -2.21 21.38
CA ARG A 125 4.82 -1.31 21.30
C ARG A 125 4.36 0.16 21.23
N ALA A 126 3.41 0.47 20.36
CA ALA A 126 2.89 1.83 20.22
C ALA A 126 2.15 2.34 21.47
N MET A 127 1.57 1.45 22.28
CA MET A 127 0.99 1.83 23.58
C MET A 127 2.07 2.10 24.63
N ALA A 128 3.20 1.38 24.58
CA ALA A 128 4.32 1.52 25.51
C ALA A 128 5.18 2.76 25.24
N GLU A 129 5.32 3.18 23.98
CA GLU A 129 6.05 4.39 23.57
C GLU A 129 5.12 5.61 23.62
N ALA A 130 5.36 6.54 24.55
CA ALA A 130 4.40 7.61 24.84
C ALA A 130 4.18 8.64 23.71
N ASP A 131 5.14 8.78 22.82
CA ASP A 131 5.13 9.64 21.64
C ASP A 131 4.67 8.92 20.36
N ALA A 132 4.43 7.59 20.43
CA ALA A 132 4.01 6.83 19.27
C ALA A 132 2.60 7.24 18.80
N THR A 133 2.45 7.31 17.48
CA THR A 133 1.21 7.71 16.82
C THR A 133 0.81 6.64 15.82
N VAL A 134 -0.48 6.30 15.78
CA VAL A 134 -1.07 5.46 14.74
C VAL A 134 -1.85 6.32 13.75
N TYR A 135 -1.75 5.94 12.48
CA TYR A 135 -2.47 6.47 11.33
C TYR A 135 -3.24 5.32 10.71
N ALA A 136 -4.57 5.31 10.91
CA ALA A 136 -5.44 4.32 10.30
C ALA A 136 -6.11 4.92 9.07
N PHE A 137 -6.00 4.25 7.92
CA PHE A 137 -6.64 4.63 6.67
C PHE A 137 -7.82 3.72 6.39
N GLY A 138 -8.94 4.30 5.96
CA GLY A 138 -10.17 3.55 5.72
C GLY A 138 -11.40 4.47 5.73
N GLU A 139 -12.58 3.91 5.99
CA GLU A 139 -13.83 4.64 6.07
C GLU A 139 -14.19 5.02 7.51
N ARG A 140 -14.55 6.28 7.73
CA ARG A 140 -15.02 6.75 9.04
C ARG A 140 -16.49 6.42 9.27
N TRP A 141 -16.81 6.00 10.50
CA TRP A 141 -18.17 6.04 11.04
C TRP A 141 -18.27 6.98 12.24
N GLY A 142 -19.50 7.41 12.54
CA GLY A 142 -19.79 8.31 13.64
C GLY A 142 -19.35 9.77 13.39
N PRO A 143 -19.46 10.64 14.41
CA PRO A 143 -19.82 10.32 15.79
C PRO A 143 -21.30 9.92 15.94
N GLU A 144 -21.59 8.93 16.77
CA GLU A 144 -22.92 8.47 17.14
C GLU A 144 -23.30 9.07 18.52
N ASN A 145 -23.84 10.30 18.53
CA ASN A 145 -23.99 11.17 19.71
C ASN A 145 -24.58 10.53 20.99
N ASN A 146 -25.44 9.51 20.87
CA ASN A 146 -26.12 8.87 21.99
C ASN A 146 -25.90 7.36 22.05
N LYS A 147 -24.82 6.87 21.46
CA LYS A 147 -24.50 5.45 21.41
C LYS A 147 -23.07 5.24 21.86
N ALA A 148 -22.87 4.40 22.87
CA ALA A 148 -21.54 4.02 23.31
C ALA A 148 -20.87 3.12 22.27
N ASP A 149 -19.54 3.24 22.14
CA ASP A 149 -18.76 2.27 21.40
C ASP A 149 -18.94 0.86 22.02
N ALA A 150 -19.23 -0.12 21.16
CA ALA A 150 -19.57 -1.47 21.60
C ALA A 150 -18.41 -2.23 22.28
N TYR A 151 -17.18 -1.75 22.16
CA TYR A 151 -16.00 -2.42 22.71
C TYR A 151 -15.44 -1.60 23.87
N PHE A 152 -15.18 -0.32 23.68
CA PHE A 152 -14.49 0.50 24.68
C PHE A 152 -15.42 1.40 25.50
N GLY A 153 -16.71 1.46 25.16
CA GLY A 153 -17.74 2.11 25.99
C GLY A 153 -17.71 3.64 26.01
N PHE A 154 -16.82 4.29 25.26
CA PHE A 154 -16.80 5.75 25.15
C PHE A 154 -18.01 6.26 24.36
N VAL A 155 -18.47 7.47 24.68
CA VAL A 155 -19.59 8.18 24.01
C VAL A 155 -19.08 9.54 23.53
N PRO A 156 -19.35 9.95 22.28
CA PRO A 156 -20.07 9.19 21.26
C PRO A 156 -19.24 8.06 20.63
N GLY A 157 -19.90 7.00 20.20
CA GLY A 157 -19.29 5.96 19.38
C GLY A 157 -18.75 6.56 18.08
N ASN A 158 -17.50 6.27 17.74
CA ASN A 158 -16.77 6.98 16.69
C ASN A 158 -15.56 6.13 16.27
N GLY A 159 -15.18 6.16 15.00
CA GLY A 159 -14.02 5.39 14.57
C GLY A 159 -13.86 5.19 13.06
N ILE A 160 -13.00 4.24 12.69
CA ILE A 160 -12.62 3.94 11.31
C ILE A 160 -12.49 2.42 11.04
N HIS A 161 -13.01 1.96 9.90
CA HIS A 161 -13.02 0.55 9.44
C HIS A 161 -12.56 0.43 7.98
N ASP A 162 -12.72 -0.75 7.37
CA ASP A 162 -12.26 -1.08 6.01
C ASP A 162 -10.74 -0.90 5.87
N ILE A 163 -10.02 -1.41 6.88
CA ILE A 163 -8.56 -1.34 7.01
C ILE A 163 -7.91 -2.48 6.22
N HIS A 164 -8.11 -2.48 4.91
CA HIS A 164 -7.50 -3.40 3.95
C HIS A 164 -7.53 -2.78 2.54
N MET A 165 -6.92 -3.42 1.55
CA MET A 165 -7.02 -3.03 0.14
C MET A 165 -8.49 -2.93 -0.28
N ASN A 166 -8.94 -1.79 -0.81
CA ASN A 166 -10.34 -1.50 -1.15
C ASN A 166 -10.53 -1.38 -2.67
N GLN A 167 -9.90 -2.31 -3.39
CA GLN A 167 -9.93 -2.43 -4.83
C GLN A 167 -9.66 -3.89 -5.26
N GLY A 168 -10.02 -4.22 -6.50
CA GLY A 168 -9.88 -5.57 -7.05
C GLY A 168 -10.79 -6.60 -6.39
N ASN A 169 -11.91 -6.18 -5.78
CA ASN A 169 -12.85 -7.09 -5.13
C ASN A 169 -13.52 -8.05 -6.12
N ALA A 170 -14.12 -9.11 -5.59
CA ALA A 170 -14.86 -10.11 -6.33
C ALA A 170 -16.30 -10.24 -5.81
N GLY A 171 -17.18 -10.80 -6.64
CA GLY A 171 -18.58 -11.08 -6.28
C GLY A 171 -19.36 -9.81 -5.91
N SER A 172 -20.12 -9.86 -4.81
CA SER A 172 -20.96 -8.75 -4.37
C SER A 172 -20.20 -7.52 -3.90
N PHE A 173 -18.88 -7.61 -3.68
CA PHE A 173 -18.05 -6.53 -3.16
C PHE A 173 -17.36 -5.70 -4.25
N VAL A 174 -17.48 -6.08 -5.54
CA VAL A 174 -16.93 -5.30 -6.67
C VAL A 174 -17.38 -3.85 -6.62
N GLY A 175 -18.61 -3.61 -6.18
CA GLY A 175 -19.14 -2.26 -6.07
C GLY A 175 -18.35 -1.37 -5.11
N ASP A 176 -17.57 -1.92 -4.18
CA ASP A 176 -16.84 -1.17 -3.14
C ASP A 176 -15.44 -0.76 -3.61
N ASP A 177 -15.01 -1.24 -4.77
CA ASP A 177 -13.74 -0.88 -5.39
C ASP A 177 -13.60 0.62 -5.64
N GLY A 178 -12.38 1.11 -5.52
CA GLY A 178 -12.03 2.47 -5.88
C GLY A 178 -10.54 2.71 -5.79
N VAL A 179 -10.05 3.67 -6.56
CA VAL A 179 -8.64 4.07 -6.55
C VAL A 179 -8.35 5.01 -5.37
N TRP A 180 -7.12 4.97 -4.84
CA TRP A 180 -6.67 5.88 -3.75
C TRP A 180 -7.58 5.90 -2.51
N GLN A 181 -8.18 4.75 -2.19
CA GLN A 181 -9.01 4.56 -1.01
C GLN A 181 -8.68 3.26 -0.24
N ASP A 182 -7.49 2.70 -0.46
CA ASP A 182 -7.08 1.52 0.29
C ASP A 182 -6.94 1.86 1.77
N GLY A 183 -7.25 0.88 2.60
CA GLY A 183 -7.03 0.93 4.04
C GLY A 183 -5.65 0.40 4.43
N GLY A 184 -5.29 0.64 5.68
CA GLY A 184 -4.02 0.18 6.25
C GLY A 184 -3.70 0.87 7.56
N LEU A 185 -2.68 0.37 8.26
CA LEU A 185 -2.16 1.03 9.45
C LEU A 185 -0.72 1.48 9.20
N VAL A 186 -0.42 2.68 9.64
CA VAL A 186 0.95 3.19 9.71
C VAL A 186 1.19 3.68 11.13
N PHE A 187 2.34 3.33 11.69
CA PHE A 187 2.78 3.73 13.02
C PHE A 187 4.04 4.57 12.87
N HIS A 188 4.11 5.67 13.61
CA HIS A 188 5.31 6.47 13.77
C HIS A 188 5.81 6.35 15.20
N PHE A 189 7.09 6.01 15.35
CA PHE A 189 7.81 5.93 16.62
C PHE A 189 8.88 7.04 16.62
N PRO A 190 8.55 8.27 17.05
CA PRO A 190 9.43 9.44 16.87
C PRO A 190 10.78 9.28 17.56
N SER A 191 10.81 8.68 18.75
CA SER A 191 12.04 8.38 19.51
C SER A 191 13.09 7.59 18.73
N SER A 192 12.68 6.75 17.76
CA SER A 192 13.58 5.99 16.88
C SER A 192 13.55 6.48 15.42
N ASN A 193 12.78 7.54 15.13
CA ASN A 193 12.46 8.00 13.78
C ASN A 193 12.03 6.85 12.85
N GLN A 194 11.26 5.91 13.39
CA GLN A 194 10.85 4.69 12.68
C GLN A 194 9.39 4.77 12.27
N TRP A 195 9.14 4.48 11.00
CA TRP A 195 7.81 4.26 10.47
C TRP A 195 7.59 2.76 10.25
N THR A 196 6.47 2.21 10.72
CA THR A 196 6.08 0.82 10.46
C THR A 196 4.71 0.80 9.81
N ALA A 197 4.57 0.10 8.69
CA ALA A 197 3.28 -0.05 8.01
C ALA A 197 2.78 -1.51 8.05
N LEU A 198 1.47 -1.68 8.21
CA LEU A 198 0.76 -2.93 8.05
C LEU A 198 -0.24 -2.77 6.90
N PHE A 199 -0.05 -3.60 5.87
CA PHE A 199 -0.93 -3.69 4.71
C PHE A 199 -1.66 -5.02 4.71
N LEU A 200 -2.95 -4.98 4.38
CA LEU A 200 -3.85 -6.13 4.43
C LEU A 200 -4.62 -6.22 3.12
N LYS A 201 -4.80 -7.43 2.60
CA LYS A 201 -5.51 -7.69 1.35
C LYS A 201 -6.23 -9.02 1.45
N PHE A 202 -7.46 -9.14 0.98
CA PHE A 202 -8.10 -10.45 0.89
C PHE A 202 -7.47 -11.29 -0.23
N GLN A 203 -7.30 -12.59 -0.01
CA GLN A 203 -6.77 -13.49 -1.04
C GLN A 203 -7.59 -13.44 -2.34
N SER A 204 -8.91 -13.26 -2.24
CA SER A 204 -9.82 -13.14 -3.38
C SER A 204 -9.65 -11.88 -4.22
N GLN A 205 -8.95 -10.85 -3.72
CA GLN A 205 -8.79 -9.59 -4.45
C GLN A 205 -7.75 -9.72 -5.58
N SER A 206 -7.97 -9.08 -6.71
CA SER A 206 -6.97 -9.01 -7.77
C SER A 206 -5.90 -7.95 -7.48
N TRP A 207 -4.70 -8.16 -8.01
CA TRP A 207 -3.61 -7.19 -7.94
C TRP A 207 -3.58 -6.22 -9.14
N HIS A 208 -4.17 -6.58 -10.28
CA HIS A 208 -4.21 -5.71 -11.47
C HIS A 208 -5.58 -5.07 -11.62
N THR A 209 -5.66 -3.76 -11.36
CA THR A 209 -6.92 -3.01 -11.29
C THR A 209 -6.92 -1.77 -12.17
N ASP A 210 -8.09 -1.45 -12.72
CA ASP A 210 -8.33 -0.36 -13.66
C ASP A 210 -8.05 0.99 -12.99
N ASP A 211 -7.33 1.86 -13.70
CA ASP A 211 -6.77 3.11 -13.16
C ASP A 211 -7.82 4.16 -12.77
N ARG A 212 -9.11 3.92 -13.05
CA ARG A 212 -10.22 4.83 -12.73
C ARG A 212 -11.18 4.24 -11.71
N THR A 213 -11.51 2.97 -11.84
CA THR A 213 -12.55 2.31 -11.07
C THR A 213 -12.01 1.46 -9.92
N GLY A 214 -10.76 1.01 -9.98
CA GLY A 214 -10.22 0.03 -9.04
C GLY A 214 -10.76 -1.39 -9.29
N HIS A 215 -11.59 -1.61 -10.30
CA HIS A 215 -12.04 -2.95 -10.69
C HIS A 215 -10.92 -3.75 -11.33
N THR A 216 -10.96 -5.07 -11.23
CA THR A 216 -10.00 -5.97 -11.89
C THR A 216 -9.96 -5.75 -13.42
N ILE A 217 -8.77 -5.58 -14.02
CA ILE A 217 -8.59 -5.29 -15.48
C ILE A 217 -8.95 -6.49 -16.38
N ALA A 218 -8.75 -7.70 -15.90
CA ALA A 218 -9.20 -8.94 -16.53
C ALA A 218 -9.33 -10.00 -15.43
N ALA A 219 -10.43 -10.75 -15.41
CA ALA A 219 -10.50 -11.90 -14.52
C ALA A 219 -9.33 -12.84 -14.85
N PRO A 220 -8.62 -13.40 -13.85
CA PRO A 220 -7.64 -14.45 -14.12
C PRO A 220 -8.32 -15.54 -14.96
N GLU A 221 -7.63 -16.08 -15.97
CA GLU A 221 -8.18 -17.23 -16.69
C GLU A 221 -8.47 -18.37 -15.69
N PRO A 222 -9.50 -19.22 -15.92
CA PRO A 222 -9.77 -20.35 -15.04
C PRO A 222 -8.52 -21.22 -14.86
N GLY A 223 -7.93 -21.21 -13.66
CA GLY A 223 -6.69 -21.92 -13.33
C GLY A 223 -5.44 -21.06 -13.20
N GLU A 224 -5.51 -19.74 -13.45
CA GLU A 224 -4.42 -18.83 -13.07
C GLU A 224 -4.31 -18.77 -11.53
N PRO A 225 -3.10 -18.89 -10.97
CA PRO A 225 -2.91 -18.92 -9.52
C PRO A 225 -3.36 -17.59 -8.91
N THR A 226 -4.40 -17.63 -8.09
CA THR A 226 -4.84 -16.51 -7.24
C THR A 226 -3.86 -16.35 -6.07
N GLN A 227 -2.62 -15.92 -6.35
CA GLN A 227 -1.44 -15.92 -5.46
C GLN A 227 -1.72 -16.32 -4.00
N PRO A 228 -1.87 -17.62 -3.71
CA PRO A 228 -2.06 -18.09 -2.34
C PRO A 228 -0.75 -18.67 -1.77
N ASP A 229 0.30 -18.76 -2.58
CA ASP A 229 1.57 -19.36 -2.21
C ASP A 229 2.63 -18.32 -1.83
N PRO A 230 3.44 -18.60 -0.79
CA PRO A 230 4.56 -17.73 -0.40
C PRO A 230 5.66 -17.68 -1.46
N VAL A 231 5.64 -18.59 -2.43
CA VAL A 231 6.53 -18.57 -3.60
C VAL A 231 5.78 -17.90 -4.74
N ALA A 232 6.20 -16.68 -5.09
CA ALA A 232 5.67 -16.00 -6.27
C ALA A 232 5.92 -16.87 -7.52
N PRO A 233 4.90 -17.09 -8.36
CA PRO A 233 5.08 -17.85 -9.60
C PRO A 233 6.08 -17.13 -10.51
N GLN A 234 6.72 -17.88 -11.42
CA GLN A 234 7.59 -17.27 -12.42
C GLN A 234 6.77 -16.29 -13.29
N PRO A 235 7.28 -15.07 -13.52
CA PRO A 235 6.52 -14.06 -14.25
C PRO A 235 6.21 -14.48 -15.69
N THR A 236 4.99 -14.21 -16.13
CA THR A 236 4.53 -14.40 -17.51
C THR A 236 4.09 -13.07 -18.11
N GLU A 237 3.61 -13.04 -19.34
CA GLU A 237 3.06 -11.80 -19.90
C GLU A 237 1.73 -11.38 -19.26
N ASN A 238 0.94 -12.34 -18.75
CA ASN A 238 -0.34 -12.10 -18.09
C ASN A 238 -0.19 -11.90 -16.58
N LEU A 239 0.86 -12.48 -15.99
CA LEU A 239 1.29 -12.25 -14.61
C LEU A 239 2.71 -11.63 -14.62
N PRO A 240 2.83 -10.36 -15.03
CA PRO A 240 4.13 -9.76 -15.32
C PRO A 240 4.88 -9.26 -14.09
N ASP A 241 4.30 -9.35 -12.89
CA ASP A 241 4.91 -8.84 -11.66
C ASP A 241 6.32 -9.43 -11.44
N GLY A 242 7.33 -8.57 -11.52
CA GLY A 242 8.74 -8.94 -11.34
C GLY A 242 9.45 -9.44 -12.59
N LEU A 243 8.79 -9.51 -13.76
CA LEU A 243 9.41 -9.91 -15.05
C LEU A 243 10.55 -8.96 -15.45
N VAL A 244 10.36 -7.66 -15.23
CA VAL A 244 11.39 -6.63 -15.34
C VAL A 244 11.39 -5.79 -14.07
N ARG A 245 12.56 -5.55 -13.49
CA ARG A 245 12.72 -4.78 -12.25
C ARG A 245 13.41 -3.44 -12.51
N ILE A 246 12.91 -2.40 -11.86
CA ILE A 246 13.59 -1.11 -11.75
C ILE A 246 14.60 -1.25 -10.62
N MET A 247 15.90 -1.22 -10.93
CA MET A 247 16.97 -1.43 -9.95
C MET A 247 17.42 -0.13 -9.28
N ALA A 248 17.57 0.92 -10.09
CA ALA A 248 18.09 2.20 -9.63
C ALA A 248 17.66 3.33 -10.58
N ALA A 249 17.65 4.56 -10.07
CA ALA A 249 17.33 5.75 -10.84
C ALA A 249 18.24 6.94 -10.49
N MET A 250 18.61 7.72 -11.51
CA MET A 250 19.16 9.06 -11.38
C MET A 250 17.99 10.05 -11.39
N VAL A 251 17.65 10.56 -10.20
CA VAL A 251 16.48 11.45 -9.98
C VAL A 251 16.88 12.88 -9.61
N ASN A 252 18.19 13.14 -9.50
CA ASN A 252 18.76 14.43 -9.14
C ASN A 252 20.18 14.49 -9.71
N SER A 253 20.31 14.92 -10.97
CA SER A 253 21.61 14.92 -11.66
C SER A 253 22.40 16.19 -11.35
N LYS A 254 23.73 16.16 -11.55
CA LYS A 254 24.57 17.37 -11.51
C LYS A 254 24.66 18.09 -12.86
N GLU A 255 24.04 17.51 -13.90
CA GLU A 255 24.13 18.02 -15.26
C GLU A 255 23.16 19.17 -15.50
N SER A 256 23.47 20.03 -16.48
CA SER A 256 22.61 21.11 -16.96
C SER A 256 22.56 21.08 -18.49
N PRO A 257 21.40 20.83 -19.12
CA PRO A 257 20.11 20.55 -18.49
C PRO A 257 20.13 19.26 -17.66
N GLU A 258 19.23 19.16 -16.67
CA GLU A 258 19.11 17.98 -15.82
C GLU A 258 18.79 16.73 -16.66
N ARG A 259 19.47 15.63 -16.36
CA ARG A 259 19.27 14.35 -17.05
C ARG A 259 18.88 13.26 -16.07
N GLU A 260 17.75 12.65 -16.35
CA GLU A 260 17.16 11.59 -15.53
C GLU A 260 17.22 10.26 -16.28
N TRP A 261 17.46 9.17 -15.56
CA TRP A 261 17.46 7.83 -16.16
C TRP A 261 17.24 6.76 -15.10
N LEU A 262 16.93 5.54 -15.54
CA LEU A 262 16.81 4.37 -14.68
C LEU A 262 17.50 3.15 -15.28
N TYR A 263 17.74 2.14 -14.45
CA TYR A 263 18.22 0.83 -14.86
C TYR A 263 17.09 -0.20 -14.74
N LEU A 264 16.82 -0.90 -15.84
CA LEU A 264 15.88 -2.01 -15.90
C LEU A 264 16.64 -3.33 -16.01
N LEU A 265 16.25 -4.31 -15.20
CA LEU A 265 16.74 -5.69 -15.25
C LEU A 265 15.65 -6.61 -15.75
N ASN A 266 15.92 -7.37 -16.80
CA ASN A 266 15.09 -8.51 -17.18
C ASN A 266 15.46 -9.71 -16.31
N THR A 267 14.50 -10.23 -15.56
CA THR A 267 14.71 -11.33 -14.61
C THR A 267 14.48 -12.71 -15.24
N SER A 268 14.04 -12.75 -16.50
CA SER A 268 13.74 -13.97 -17.23
C SER A 268 14.91 -14.47 -18.08
N ASP A 269 14.72 -15.68 -18.61
CA ASP A 269 15.64 -16.40 -19.49
C ASP A 269 15.42 -16.11 -21.00
N ARG A 270 14.56 -15.12 -21.32
CA ARG A 270 14.23 -14.75 -22.69
C ARG A 270 14.41 -13.26 -22.95
N ASP A 271 14.71 -12.93 -24.20
CA ASP A 271 14.74 -11.54 -24.67
C ASP A 271 13.31 -10.96 -24.67
N LEU A 272 13.20 -9.70 -24.26
CA LEU A 272 11.92 -8.99 -24.17
C LEU A 272 11.90 -7.81 -25.14
N ALA A 273 10.89 -7.80 -26.01
CA ALA A 273 10.50 -6.66 -26.82
C ALA A 273 9.83 -5.60 -25.92
N LEU A 274 10.33 -4.36 -25.92
CA LEU A 274 9.80 -3.27 -25.11
C LEU A 274 8.77 -2.41 -25.86
N GLU A 275 8.44 -2.76 -27.09
CA GLU A 275 7.40 -2.10 -27.88
C GLU A 275 6.06 -2.10 -27.12
N GLY A 276 5.49 -0.91 -26.93
CA GLY A 276 4.23 -0.71 -26.19
C GLY A 276 4.39 -0.68 -24.67
N TRP A 277 5.56 -1.02 -24.11
CA TRP A 277 5.84 -0.85 -22.68
C TRP A 277 5.99 0.63 -22.34
N GLN A 278 5.75 0.98 -21.08
CA GLN A 278 5.75 2.37 -20.64
C GLN A 278 6.35 2.54 -19.24
N ILE A 279 7.03 3.65 -19.02
CA ILE A 279 7.31 4.19 -17.68
C ILE A 279 6.26 5.24 -17.36
N ALA A 280 5.73 5.24 -16.14
CA ALA A 280 4.84 6.27 -15.62
C ALA A 280 5.40 6.87 -14.32
N ASP A 281 5.33 8.19 -14.19
CA ASP A 281 5.72 8.90 -12.97
C ASP A 281 4.56 9.04 -11.97
N LYS A 282 4.82 9.77 -10.87
CA LYS A 282 3.83 10.04 -9.81
C LYS A 282 2.59 10.77 -10.32
N GLN A 283 2.73 11.62 -11.35
CA GLN A 283 1.63 12.36 -11.98
C GLN A 283 0.92 11.55 -13.06
N LYS A 284 1.28 10.26 -13.23
CA LYS A 284 0.79 9.36 -14.27
C LYS A 284 1.19 9.80 -15.68
N ALA A 285 2.15 10.72 -15.83
CA ALA A 285 2.69 11.04 -17.14
C ALA A 285 3.53 9.86 -17.62
N LYS A 286 3.31 9.46 -18.88
CA LYS A 286 3.84 8.21 -19.44
C LYS A 286 4.88 8.48 -20.52
N MET A 287 5.95 7.70 -20.50
CA MET A 287 6.96 7.63 -21.55
C MET A 287 6.98 6.22 -22.14
N PRO A 288 6.81 6.04 -23.47
CA PRO A 288 6.94 4.74 -24.10
C PRO A 288 8.39 4.26 -24.06
N LEU A 289 8.57 2.94 -23.99
CA LEU A 289 9.83 2.25 -24.17
C LEU A 289 9.92 1.66 -25.59
N ALA A 290 11.14 1.32 -26.01
CA ALA A 290 11.42 0.72 -27.31
C ALA A 290 12.70 -0.12 -27.25
N GLY A 291 12.86 -1.01 -28.23
CA GLY A 291 14.02 -1.87 -28.35
C GLY A 291 13.88 -3.19 -27.59
N THR A 292 15.00 -3.89 -27.45
CA THR A 292 15.02 -5.24 -26.87
C THR A 292 15.85 -5.26 -25.59
N LEU A 293 15.31 -5.89 -24.56
CA LEU A 293 16.01 -6.16 -23.31
C LEU A 293 16.40 -7.64 -23.26
N ALA A 294 17.69 -7.92 -23.41
CA ALA A 294 18.21 -9.29 -23.43
C ALA A 294 17.86 -10.08 -22.16
N ALA A 295 17.78 -11.41 -22.28
CA ALA A 295 17.64 -12.34 -21.16
C ALA A 295 18.69 -12.06 -20.07
N GLY A 296 18.27 -11.94 -18.80
CA GLY A 296 19.16 -11.58 -17.69
C GLY A 296 19.86 -10.21 -17.81
N GLY A 297 19.53 -9.43 -18.84
CA GLY A 297 20.23 -8.20 -19.20
C GLY A 297 19.78 -6.98 -18.40
N VAL A 298 20.65 -5.97 -18.36
CA VAL A 298 20.37 -4.66 -17.76
C VAL A 298 20.46 -3.59 -18.84
N VAL A 299 19.48 -2.69 -18.90
CA VAL A 299 19.50 -1.53 -19.80
C VAL A 299 19.34 -0.23 -19.02
N LYS A 300 20.08 0.80 -19.45
CA LYS A 300 19.90 2.18 -19.00
C LYS A 300 18.86 2.86 -19.89
N VAL A 301 17.79 3.37 -19.30
CA VAL A 301 16.73 4.11 -20.00
C VAL A 301 16.76 5.57 -19.55
N GLU A 302 17.00 6.47 -20.49
CA GLU A 302 16.87 7.92 -20.26
C GLU A 302 15.39 8.29 -20.15
N ILE A 303 15.03 9.05 -19.12
CA ILE A 303 13.67 9.57 -18.94
C ILE A 303 13.50 10.82 -19.80
N LYS A 304 12.37 10.88 -20.49
CA LYS A 304 12.00 11.95 -21.41
C LYS A 304 10.58 12.42 -21.10
N PRO A 305 10.29 13.71 -21.36
CA PRO A 305 8.93 14.23 -21.26
C PRO A 305 7.93 13.38 -22.07
N PRO A 306 6.69 13.24 -21.57
CA PRO A 306 6.13 13.98 -20.44
C PRO A 306 6.44 13.38 -19.05
N ALA A 307 7.07 12.20 -18.96
CA ALA A 307 7.46 11.65 -17.66
C ALA A 307 8.68 12.39 -17.08
N ALA A 308 8.71 12.55 -15.76
CA ALA A 308 9.85 13.14 -15.05
C ALA A 308 10.06 12.52 -13.66
N LEU A 309 11.30 12.53 -13.17
CA LEU A 309 11.70 11.97 -11.88
C LEU A 309 11.97 13.08 -10.86
N SER A 310 10.95 13.52 -10.13
CA SER A 310 11.10 14.62 -9.16
C SER A 310 12.19 14.39 -8.11
N ASN A 311 13.05 15.40 -7.90
CA ASN A 311 13.99 15.46 -6.77
C ASN A 311 13.33 15.69 -5.38
N LYS A 312 11.99 15.81 -5.32
CA LYS A 312 11.22 15.96 -4.07
C LYS A 312 10.66 14.63 -3.56
N GLY A 313 11.13 13.52 -4.10
CA GLY A 313 10.55 12.20 -3.91
C GLY A 313 9.46 11.92 -4.94
N GLY A 314 9.28 10.65 -5.28
CA GLY A 314 8.47 10.25 -6.41
C GLY A 314 8.12 8.77 -6.41
N ILE A 315 7.42 8.40 -7.48
CA ILE A 315 6.95 7.05 -7.77
C ILE A 315 7.31 6.79 -9.24
N ILE A 316 7.87 5.62 -9.54
CA ILE A 316 8.21 5.18 -10.89
C ILE A 316 7.52 3.84 -11.12
N THR A 317 6.67 3.74 -12.14
CA THR A 317 5.91 2.53 -12.46
C THR A 317 6.28 2.05 -13.86
N LEU A 318 6.58 0.76 -14.00
CA LEU A 318 6.80 0.09 -15.26
C LEU A 318 5.54 -0.68 -15.66
N LEU A 319 5.04 -0.42 -16.85
CA LEU A 319 3.87 -1.06 -17.45
C LEU A 319 4.29 -1.85 -18.69
N ASN A 320 3.71 -3.03 -18.90
CA ASN A 320 3.92 -3.80 -20.13
C ASN A 320 3.01 -3.28 -21.27
N ALA A 321 3.10 -3.90 -22.44
CA ALA A 321 2.29 -3.56 -23.61
C ALA A 321 0.77 -3.71 -23.40
N LYS A 322 0.33 -4.51 -22.41
CA LYS A 322 -1.09 -4.68 -22.03
C LYS A 322 -1.54 -3.63 -21.00
N GLY A 323 -0.64 -2.73 -20.58
CA GLY A 323 -0.90 -1.75 -19.53
C GLY A 323 -0.88 -2.34 -18.12
N LEU A 324 -0.51 -3.61 -17.95
CA LEU A 324 -0.37 -4.24 -16.64
C LEU A 324 0.92 -3.78 -15.96
N LYS A 325 0.86 -3.61 -14.65
CA LYS A 325 2.03 -3.23 -13.86
C LYS A 325 3.02 -4.39 -13.79
N VAL A 326 4.27 -4.13 -14.16
CA VAL A 326 5.36 -5.13 -14.11
C VAL A 326 6.18 -4.95 -12.84
N HIS A 327 6.48 -3.70 -12.51
CA HIS A 327 7.20 -3.32 -11.30
C HIS A 327 6.92 -1.86 -10.98
N GLY A 328 7.14 -1.46 -9.74
CA GLY A 328 7.07 -0.06 -9.37
C GLY A 328 7.86 0.21 -8.11
N VAL A 329 8.47 1.38 -8.04
CA VAL A 329 9.29 1.82 -6.91
C VAL A 329 8.85 3.20 -6.45
N SER A 330 9.21 3.55 -5.23
CA SER A 330 8.98 4.87 -4.63
C SER A 330 10.25 5.35 -3.96
N TYR A 331 10.47 6.65 -3.91
CA TYR A 331 11.60 7.24 -3.22
C TYR A 331 11.22 8.55 -2.53
N THR A 332 11.89 8.86 -1.42
CA THR A 332 11.66 10.08 -0.64
C THR A 332 12.53 11.23 -1.13
N LYS A 333 12.19 12.46 -0.71
CA LYS A 333 13.05 13.63 -0.88
C LYS A 333 14.45 13.42 -0.30
N GLN A 334 14.55 12.71 0.83
CA GLN A 334 15.83 12.42 1.46
C GLN A 334 16.70 11.51 0.58
N GLN A 335 16.10 10.47 -0.01
CA GLN A 335 16.82 9.57 -0.94
C GLN A 335 17.26 10.33 -2.21
N ALA A 336 16.44 11.26 -2.71
CA ALA A 336 16.80 12.14 -3.82
C ALA A 336 17.77 13.28 -3.44
N GLY A 337 18.13 13.43 -2.16
CA GLY A 337 18.81 14.61 -1.64
C GLY A 337 20.29 14.74 -1.99
N ASN A 338 20.90 13.71 -2.59
CA ASN A 338 22.32 13.67 -2.94
C ASN A 338 22.52 13.77 -4.47
N PRO A 339 22.79 14.97 -5.03
CA PRO A 339 22.95 15.13 -6.47
C PRO A 339 24.04 14.23 -7.06
N GLY A 340 23.76 13.62 -8.20
CA GLY A 340 24.67 12.72 -8.93
C GLY A 340 24.79 11.31 -8.36
N TRP A 341 24.07 10.99 -7.29
CA TRP A 341 23.97 9.63 -6.76
C TRP A 341 22.70 8.95 -7.24
N LEU A 342 22.80 7.65 -7.52
CA LEU A 342 21.64 6.83 -7.84
C LEU A 342 20.84 6.53 -6.58
N VAL A 343 19.52 6.60 -6.68
CA VAL A 343 18.62 5.93 -5.74
C VAL A 343 18.54 4.46 -6.13
N VAL A 344 18.86 3.56 -5.20
CA VAL A 344 18.81 2.09 -5.38
C VAL A 344 17.58 1.54 -4.66
N PHE A 345 16.93 0.54 -5.28
CA PHE A 345 15.64 0.00 -4.84
C PHE A 345 15.69 -1.46 -4.40
#